data_AF-A0A2G9TAW1-F1
#
_entry.id   AF-A0A2G9TAW1-F1
#
_cell.length_a   1.000
_cell.length_b   1.000
_cell.length_c   1.000
_cell.angle_alpha   90.00
_cell.angle_beta   90.00
_cell.angle_gamma   90.00
#
_symmetry.space_group_name_H-M   'P 1'
#
loop_
_entity.id
_entity.type
_entity.pdbx_description
1 polymer ?
#
loop_
_entity_poly.entity_id
_entity_poly.type
_entity_poly.pdbx_seq_one_letter_code
_entity_poly.pdbx_strand_id
1 'polypeptide(L)'
;AFSLGLGSQFDEVKQMYREANLALGDIIKVTPSSKIVGDLAQFMVQNNLTRETLVDRADDLSFPKSVVDYMQGNIGQPPYGFPEPLRTKVLRGKPKVKGRAGESLPPMDFEKVKKELEDRHERPLREQDVMSYAMFPSVFEEFEQFRAAYGPVDKLPTRIFFTGLDIAEEVD
;
A
#
# COMPACT_ATOMS: atom_id res chain seq x y z
N ALA A 1 10.16 5.44 9.64
CA ALA A 1 10.84 6.40 10.53
C ALA A 1 12.31 6.57 10.15
N PHE A 2 13.17 5.55 10.28
CA PHE A 2 14.61 5.68 9.99
C PHE A 2 14.94 5.99 8.52
N SER A 3 14.22 5.41 7.55
CA SER A 3 14.43 5.67 6.12
C SER A 3 13.97 7.05 5.65
N LEU A 4 13.17 7.78 6.45
CA LEU A 4 12.62 9.10 6.12
C LEU A 4 13.28 10.22 6.93
N GLY A 5 14.43 9.95 7.57
CA GLY A 5 15.12 10.93 8.41
C GLY A 5 14.49 11.16 9.79
N LEU A 6 13.37 10.49 10.11
CA LEU A 6 12.67 10.60 11.39
C LEU A 6 13.21 9.61 12.44
N GLY A 7 14.44 9.11 12.29
CA GLY A 7 15.02 8.13 13.20
C GLY A 7 15.14 8.66 14.63
N SER A 8 15.60 9.90 14.78
CA SER A 8 15.67 10.61 16.08
C SER A 8 14.30 11.00 16.64
N GLN A 9 13.26 11.04 15.79
CA GLN A 9 11.88 11.42 16.15
C GLN A 9 10.96 10.20 16.31
N PHE A 10 11.50 8.99 16.48
CA PHE A 10 10.68 7.79 16.56
C PHE A 10 9.68 7.82 17.72
N ASP A 11 10.05 8.39 18.87
CA ASP A 11 9.14 8.57 20.00
C ASP A 11 7.98 9.52 19.69
N GLU A 12 8.25 10.59 18.94
CA GLU A 12 7.24 11.52 18.46
C GLU A 12 6.28 10.84 17.47
N VAL A 13 6.80 10.00 16.56
CA VAL A 13 5.99 9.21 15.64
C VAL A 13 5.06 8.26 16.40
N LYS A 14 5.53 7.61 17.48
CA LYS A 14 4.66 6.75 18.31
C LYS A 14 3.53 7.55 18.97
N GLN A 15 3.83 8.74 19.49
CA GLN A 15 2.81 9.62 20.08
C GLN A 15 1.81 10.07 19.00
N MET A 16 2.29 10.51 17.84
CA MET A 16 1.41 10.92 16.74
C MET A 16 0.64 9.75 16.13
N TYR A 17 1.10 8.51 16.25
CA TYR A 17 0.33 7.33 15.87
C TYR A 17 -0.94 7.17 16.72
N ARG A 18 -0.83 7.43 18.03
CA ARG A 18 -2.01 7.48 18.92
C ARG A 18 -2.93 8.64 18.53
N GLU A 19 -2.39 9.83 18.32
CA GLU A 19 -3.19 11.00 17.97
C GLU A 19 -3.89 10.85 16.61
N ALA A 20 -3.19 10.31 15.61
CA ALA A 20 -3.74 9.96 14.31
C ALA A 20 -4.88 8.93 14.43
N ASN A 21 -4.72 7.91 15.27
CA ASN A 21 -5.80 6.94 15.52
C ASN A 21 -7.05 7.62 16.07
N LEU A 22 -6.89 8.53 17.04
CA LEU A 22 -8.01 9.28 17.61
C LEU A 22 -8.62 10.25 16.58
N ALA A 23 -7.78 10.91 15.77
CA ALA A 23 -8.21 11.78 14.67
C ALA A 23 -9.06 11.04 13.63
N LEU A 24 -8.78 9.75 13.41
CA LEU A 24 -9.49 8.88 12.46
C LEU A 24 -10.72 8.19 13.07
N GLY A 25 -11.04 8.44 14.34
CA GLY A 25 -12.22 7.89 15.01
C GLY A 25 -11.98 6.59 15.78
N ASP A 26 -10.78 6.40 16.33
CA ASP A 26 -10.37 5.24 17.14
C ASP A 26 -10.64 3.89 16.47
N ILE A 27 -9.95 3.67 15.34
CA ILE A 27 -10.20 2.52 14.47
C ILE A 27 -9.44 1.27 14.88
N ILE A 28 -9.92 0.13 14.43
CA ILE A 28 -9.16 -1.13 14.46
C ILE A 28 -7.97 -1.01 13.50
N LYS A 29 -6.77 -1.29 13.99
CA LYS A 29 -5.49 -1.06 13.28
C LYS A 29 -4.85 -2.38 12.89
N VAL A 30 -5.09 -2.82 11.66
CA VAL A 30 -4.50 -4.01 11.03
C VAL A 30 -4.32 -3.70 9.54
N THR A 31 -3.53 -4.47 8.80
CA THR A 31 -3.37 -4.20 7.36
C THR A 31 -4.73 -4.17 6.65
N PRO A 32 -5.08 -3.11 5.91
CA PRO A 32 -4.27 -1.93 5.58
C PRO A 32 -4.49 -0.68 6.48
N SER A 33 -5.46 -0.68 7.40
CA SER A 33 -5.74 0.46 8.30
C SER A 33 -4.58 0.85 9.22
N SER A 34 -3.76 -0.09 9.69
CA SER A 34 -2.55 0.22 10.48
C SER A 34 -1.55 1.07 9.70
N LYS A 35 -1.43 0.83 8.38
CA LYS A 35 -0.60 1.65 7.48
C LYS A 35 -1.17 3.06 7.34
N ILE A 36 -2.49 3.20 7.21
CA ILE A 36 -3.15 4.51 7.10
C ILE A 36 -2.87 5.38 8.34
N VAL A 37 -3.01 4.81 9.53
CA VAL A 37 -2.65 5.51 10.78
C VAL A 37 -1.16 5.87 10.80
N GLY A 38 -0.30 4.98 10.32
CA GLY A 38 1.15 5.20 10.26
C GLY A 38 1.57 6.30 9.28
N ASP A 39 0.93 6.36 8.11
CA ASP A 39 1.15 7.40 7.11
C ASP A 39 0.68 8.77 7.64
N LEU A 40 -0.48 8.81 8.30
CA LEU A 40 -1.00 10.03 8.92
C LEU A 40 -0.10 10.51 10.07
N ALA A 41 0.38 9.61 10.92
CA ALA A 41 1.28 9.94 12.01
C ALA A 41 2.59 10.56 11.51
N GLN A 42 3.20 9.95 10.48
CA GLN A 42 4.42 10.49 9.87
C GLN A 42 4.16 11.84 9.22
N PHE A 43 3.02 12.00 8.55
CA PHE A 43 2.59 13.28 7.98
C PHE A 43 2.42 14.36 9.07
N MET A 44 1.82 14.01 10.22
CA MET A 44 1.64 14.93 11.34
C MET A 44 2.98 15.40 11.91
N VAL A 45 3.92 14.48 12.15
CA VAL A 45 5.28 14.83 12.62
C VAL A 45 6.00 15.73 11.62
N GLN A 46 6.01 15.36 10.34
CA GLN A 46 6.70 16.14 9.29
C GLN A 46 6.17 17.57 9.14
N ASN A 47 4.89 17.79 9.45
CA ASN A 47 4.23 19.09 9.32
C ASN A 47 4.01 19.79 10.67
N ASN A 48 4.59 19.27 11.76
CA ASN A 48 4.41 19.76 13.14
C ASN A 48 2.93 19.96 13.50
N LEU A 49 2.10 18.97 13.21
CA LEU A 49 0.66 19.00 13.43
C LEU A 49 0.28 18.26 14.71
N THR A 50 -0.52 18.93 15.53
CA THR A 50 -1.36 18.28 16.55
C THR A 50 -2.65 17.76 15.92
N ARG A 51 -3.42 16.95 16.66
CA ARG A 51 -4.75 16.50 16.22
C ARG A 51 -5.70 17.66 15.93
N GLU A 52 -5.68 18.69 16.77
CA GLU A 52 -6.54 19.86 16.65
C GLU A 52 -6.16 20.66 15.40
N THR A 53 -4.87 20.99 15.24
CA THR A 53 -4.37 21.74 14.07
C THR A 53 -4.49 20.97 12.76
N LEU A 54 -4.47 19.63 12.80
CA LEU A 54 -4.77 18.76 11.66
C LEU A 54 -6.19 19.01 11.14
N VAL A 55 -7.19 19.05 12.03
CA VAL A 55 -8.60 19.26 11.67
C VAL A 55 -8.84 20.69 11.22
N ASP A 56 -8.25 21.67 11.91
CA ASP A 56 -8.40 23.09 11.59
C ASP A 56 -7.86 23.39 10.19
N ARG A 57 -6.68 22.85 9.85
CA ARG A 57 -5.95 23.13 8.60
C ARG A 57 -6.19 22.10 7.50
N ALA A 58 -7.07 21.11 7.68
CA ALA A 58 -7.24 20.02 6.72
C ALA A 58 -7.58 20.50 5.29
N ASP A 59 -8.24 21.65 5.15
CA ASP A 59 -8.56 22.26 3.86
C ASP A 59 -7.33 22.67 3.03
N ASP A 60 -6.18 22.89 3.68
CA ASP A 60 -4.94 23.33 3.04
C ASP A 60 -3.87 22.23 2.98
N LEU A 61 -4.07 21.13 3.71
CA LEU A 61 -3.09 20.05 3.85
C LEU A 61 -3.19 19.00 2.73
N SER A 62 -2.05 18.66 2.12
CA SER A 62 -1.96 17.58 1.14
C SER A 62 -1.77 16.22 1.84
N PHE A 63 -2.88 15.60 2.23
CA PHE A 63 -2.87 14.32 2.94
C PHE A 63 -2.25 13.17 2.13
N PRO A 64 -1.64 12.18 2.80
CA PRO A 64 -1.21 10.94 2.15
C PRO A 64 -2.36 10.26 1.41
N LYS A 65 -2.06 9.67 0.24
CA LYS A 65 -3.07 9.00 -0.60
C LYS A 65 -3.88 7.95 0.17
N SER A 66 -3.21 7.17 1.04
CA SER A 66 -3.83 6.14 1.87
C SER A 66 -4.92 6.70 2.81
N VAL A 67 -4.70 7.89 3.36
CA VAL A 67 -5.68 8.59 4.22
C VAL A 67 -6.86 9.07 3.38
N VAL A 68 -6.61 9.64 2.20
CA VAL A 68 -7.67 10.07 1.28
C VAL A 68 -8.51 8.86 0.83
N ASP A 69 -7.89 7.76 0.41
CA ASP A 69 -8.57 6.53 -0.01
C ASP A 69 -9.42 5.94 1.13
N TYR A 70 -8.90 5.95 2.36
CA TYR A 70 -9.65 5.56 3.55
C TYR A 70 -10.88 6.46 3.74
N MET A 71 -10.72 7.78 3.73
CA MET A 71 -11.81 8.74 3.91
C MET A 71 -12.87 8.66 2.79
N GLN A 72 -12.48 8.22 1.58
CA GLN A 72 -13.43 7.93 0.51
C GLN A 72 -14.29 6.70 0.82
N GLY A 73 -13.81 5.77 1.65
CA GLY A 73 -14.49 4.50 1.95
C GLY A 73 -14.02 3.33 1.10
N ASN A 74 -12.88 3.45 0.41
CA ASN A 74 -12.35 2.39 -0.47
C ASN A 74 -11.94 1.13 0.30
N ILE A 75 -11.72 1.26 1.62
CA ILE A 75 -11.29 0.17 2.51
C ILE A 75 -12.47 -0.25 3.44
N GLY A 76 -13.68 0.21 3.14
CA GLY A 76 -14.89 -0.05 3.92
C GLY A 76 -15.27 1.11 4.81
N GLN A 77 -16.15 0.83 5.78
CA GLN A 77 -16.75 1.83 6.67
C GLN A 77 -16.39 1.48 8.12
N PRO A 78 -15.88 2.43 8.93
CA PRO A 78 -15.72 2.22 10.36
C PRO A 78 -17.09 2.11 11.06
N PRO A 79 -17.20 1.39 12.21
CA PRO A 79 -18.48 1.13 12.87
C PRO A 79 -19.30 2.37 13.23
N TYR A 80 -18.64 3.47 13.58
CA TYR A 80 -19.27 4.73 13.99
C TYR A 80 -19.25 5.79 12.89
N GLY A 81 -18.92 5.41 11.67
CA GLY A 81 -18.72 6.34 10.57
C GLY A 81 -17.40 7.11 10.69
N PHE A 82 -17.18 7.97 9.70
CA PHE A 82 -15.95 8.75 9.60
C PHE A 82 -16.08 10.05 10.39
N PRO A 83 -14.98 10.54 11.02
CA PRO A 83 -15.00 11.78 11.80
C PRO A 83 -15.21 13.00 10.89
N GLU A 84 -16.23 13.79 11.20
CA GLU A 84 -16.48 15.12 10.61
C GLU A 84 -16.06 16.21 11.61
N PRO A 85 -15.56 17.37 11.17
CA PRO A 85 -15.48 17.84 9.78
C PRO A 85 -14.27 17.31 8.98
N LEU A 86 -13.39 16.52 9.61
CA LEU A 86 -12.13 16.09 9.01
C LEU A 86 -12.32 15.40 7.65
N ARG A 87 -13.23 14.43 7.55
CA ARG A 87 -13.49 13.73 6.28
C ARG A 87 -13.87 14.70 5.18
N THR A 88 -14.80 15.62 5.42
CA THR A 88 -15.25 16.59 4.42
C THR A 88 -14.08 17.44 3.90
N LYS A 89 -13.24 17.93 4.82
CA LYS A 89 -12.06 18.74 4.49
C LYS A 89 -10.98 17.96 3.74
N VAL A 90 -10.72 16.70 4.12
CA VAL A 90 -9.76 15.81 3.44
C VAL A 90 -10.21 15.51 2.01
N LEU A 91 -11.51 15.29 1.80
CA LEU A 91 -12.03 14.85 0.51
C LEU A 91 -12.18 15.98 -0.50
N ARG A 92 -12.46 17.22 -0.07
CA ARG A 92 -12.65 18.38 -0.98
C ARG A 92 -13.58 18.06 -2.17
N GLY A 93 -14.70 17.40 -1.88
CA GLY A 93 -15.68 17.00 -2.89
C GLY A 93 -15.36 15.72 -3.68
N LYS A 94 -14.25 15.02 -3.39
CA LYS A 94 -13.96 13.69 -3.96
C LYS A 94 -15.10 12.70 -3.69
N PRO A 95 -15.35 11.75 -4.61
CA PRO A 95 -16.46 10.80 -4.48
C PRO A 95 -16.29 9.91 -3.26
N LYS A 96 -17.42 9.63 -2.59
CA LYS A 96 -17.51 8.74 -1.43
C LYS A 96 -18.09 7.39 -1.88
N VAL A 97 -17.42 6.30 -1.53
CA VAL A 97 -17.94 4.95 -1.65
C VAL A 97 -18.97 4.71 -0.55
N LYS A 98 -20.16 4.24 -0.95
CA LYS A 98 -21.21 3.80 -0.04
C LYS A 98 -21.16 2.28 0.06
N GLY A 99 -21.32 1.74 1.27
CA GLY A 99 -21.36 0.29 1.48
C GLY A 99 -20.02 -0.38 1.21
N ARG A 100 -20.07 -1.56 0.56
CA ARG A 100 -18.90 -2.42 0.30
C ARG A 100 -18.24 -2.02 -1.01
N ALA A 101 -16.96 -1.63 -0.98
CA ALA A 101 -16.25 -1.15 -2.17
C ALA A 101 -16.27 -2.13 -3.37
N GLY A 102 -16.16 -3.43 -3.12
CA GLY A 102 -16.22 -4.46 -4.17
C GLY A 102 -17.61 -4.76 -4.72
N GLU A 103 -18.66 -4.02 -4.33
CA GLU A 103 -20.02 -4.18 -4.88
C GLU A 103 -20.16 -3.45 -6.22
N SER A 104 -19.49 -2.31 -6.38
CA SER A 104 -19.51 -1.54 -7.63
C SER A 104 -18.39 -1.90 -8.60
N LEU A 105 -17.46 -2.78 -8.21
CA LEU A 105 -16.34 -3.16 -9.07
C LEU A 105 -16.80 -4.22 -10.10
N PRO A 106 -16.53 -4.02 -11.40
CA PRO A 106 -16.85 -5.03 -12.40
C PRO A 106 -15.99 -6.28 -12.17
N PRO A 107 -16.53 -7.49 -12.46
CA PRO A 107 -15.75 -8.71 -12.39
C PRO A 107 -14.60 -8.65 -13.41
N MET A 108 -13.42 -9.12 -13.01
CA MET A 108 -12.28 -9.27 -13.90
C MET A 108 -12.48 -10.48 -14.82
N ASP A 109 -12.14 -10.31 -16.10
CA ASP A 109 -12.12 -11.39 -17.09
C ASP A 109 -10.77 -12.11 -17.08
N PHE A 110 -10.66 -13.19 -16.32
CA PHE A 110 -9.41 -13.92 -16.15
C PHE A 110 -8.94 -14.64 -17.42
N GLU A 111 -9.86 -15.07 -18.29
CA GLU A 111 -9.51 -15.73 -19.56
C GLU A 111 -8.90 -14.74 -20.53
N LYS A 112 -9.49 -13.55 -20.63
CA LYS A 112 -8.93 -12.46 -21.42
C LYS A 112 -7.55 -12.06 -20.90
N VAL A 113 -7.41 -11.86 -19.59
CA VAL A 113 -6.12 -11.50 -18.97
C VAL A 113 -5.07 -12.57 -19.23
N LYS A 114 -5.42 -13.86 -19.10
CA LYS A 114 -4.51 -14.96 -19.38
C LYS A 114 -4.00 -14.90 -20.81
N LYS A 115 -4.91 -14.79 -21.79
CA LYS A 115 -4.55 -14.73 -23.21
C LYS A 115 -3.62 -13.55 -23.51
N GLU A 116 -3.94 -12.36 -23.00
CA GLU A 116 -3.12 -11.16 -23.20
C GLU A 116 -1.69 -11.32 -22.64
N LEU A 117 -1.55 -12.01 -21.50
CA LEU A 117 -0.25 -12.25 -20.88
C LEU A 117 0.54 -13.37 -21.59
N GLU A 118 -0.12 -14.44 -22.03
CA GLU A 118 0.54 -15.50 -22.81
C GLU A 118 1.07 -14.95 -24.15
N ASP A 119 0.29 -14.09 -24.81
CA ASP A 119 0.71 -13.38 -26.03
C ASP A 119 1.90 -12.44 -25.76
N ARG A 120 1.90 -11.76 -24.61
CA ARG A 120 2.96 -10.80 -24.23
C ARG A 120 4.28 -11.47 -23.85
N HIS A 121 4.22 -12.57 -23.11
CA HIS A 121 5.40 -13.25 -22.57
C HIS A 121 5.84 -14.48 -23.37
N GLU A 122 5.12 -14.79 -24.47
CA GLU A 122 5.40 -15.89 -25.39
C GLU A 122 5.58 -17.25 -24.69
N ARG A 123 4.83 -17.46 -23.60
CA ARG A 123 4.85 -18.70 -22.83
C ARG A 123 3.47 -19.03 -22.28
N PRO A 124 3.17 -20.32 -22.02
CA PRO A 124 1.96 -20.68 -21.30
C PRO A 124 1.99 -20.13 -19.87
N LEU A 125 0.86 -19.60 -19.41
CA LEU A 125 0.65 -19.13 -18.04
C LEU A 125 -0.20 -20.11 -17.24
N ARG A 126 0.19 -20.30 -15.98
CA ARG A 126 -0.63 -21.03 -15.01
C ARG A 126 -1.68 -20.10 -14.43
N GLU A 127 -2.74 -20.66 -13.85
CA GLU A 127 -3.76 -19.88 -13.14
C GLU A 127 -3.14 -19.03 -12.01
N GLN A 128 -2.11 -19.54 -11.33
CA GLN A 128 -1.41 -18.80 -10.28
C GLN A 128 -0.66 -17.58 -10.84
N ASP A 129 -0.18 -17.64 -12.08
CA ASP A 129 0.49 -16.51 -12.73
C ASP A 129 -0.54 -15.41 -13.04
N VAL A 130 -1.71 -15.79 -13.56
CA VAL A 130 -2.85 -14.88 -13.80
C VAL A 130 -3.31 -14.22 -12.49
N MET A 131 -3.44 -15.00 -11.41
CA MET A 131 -3.78 -14.48 -10.09
C MET A 131 -2.71 -13.55 -9.52
N SER A 132 -1.43 -13.84 -9.77
CA SER A 132 -0.31 -12.99 -9.37
C SER A 132 -0.38 -11.64 -10.09
N TYR A 133 -0.63 -11.64 -11.41
CA TYR A 133 -0.87 -10.42 -12.17
C TYR A 133 -2.11 -9.67 -11.69
N ALA A 134 -3.22 -10.35 -11.43
CA ALA A 134 -4.46 -9.72 -10.94
C ALA A 134 -4.25 -8.98 -9.61
N MET A 135 -3.39 -9.51 -8.73
CA MET A 135 -3.06 -8.90 -7.45
C MET A 135 -1.99 -7.80 -7.57
N PHE A 136 -0.96 -8.02 -8.38
CA PHE A 136 0.20 -7.13 -8.50
C PHE A 136 0.69 -7.02 -9.96
N PRO A 137 -0.01 -6.29 -10.84
CA PRO A 137 0.29 -6.27 -12.28
C PRO A 137 1.72 -5.83 -12.59
N SER A 138 2.18 -4.70 -12.04
CA SER A 138 3.52 -4.18 -12.33
C SER A 138 4.62 -5.07 -11.76
N VAL A 139 4.43 -5.61 -10.55
CA VAL A 139 5.40 -6.51 -9.91
C VAL A 139 5.52 -7.81 -10.68
N PHE A 140 4.40 -8.33 -11.21
CA PHE A 140 4.41 -9.51 -12.07
C PHE A 140 5.18 -9.25 -13.37
N GLU A 141 4.94 -8.12 -14.04
CA GLU A 141 5.66 -7.74 -15.26
C GLU A 141 7.18 -7.61 -15.03
N GLU A 142 7.57 -6.93 -13.95
CA GLU A 142 8.98 -6.83 -13.54
C GLU A 142 9.58 -8.21 -13.25
N PHE A 143 8.83 -9.10 -12.60
CA PHE A 143 9.26 -10.47 -12.31
C PHE A 143 9.39 -11.33 -13.57
N GLU A 144 8.48 -11.20 -14.55
CA GLU A 144 8.58 -11.92 -15.82
C GLU A 144 9.80 -11.46 -16.62
N GLN A 145 10.08 -10.15 -16.66
CA GLN A 145 11.29 -9.59 -17.28
C GLN A 145 12.56 -10.11 -16.58
N PHE A 146 12.56 -10.11 -15.25
CA PHE A 146 13.66 -10.64 -14.46
C PHE A 146 13.90 -12.14 -14.74
N ARG A 147 12.85 -12.95 -14.77
CA ARG A 147 12.96 -14.39 -15.05
C ARG A 147 13.42 -14.65 -16.49
N ALA A 148 13.00 -13.84 -17.46
CA ALA A 148 13.48 -13.93 -18.84
C ALA A 148 14.99 -13.64 -18.94
N ALA A 149 15.50 -12.69 -18.14
CA ALA A 149 16.92 -12.33 -18.12
C ALA A 149 17.80 -13.32 -17.35
N TYR A 150 17.33 -13.83 -16.21
CA TYR A 150 18.18 -14.58 -15.26
C TYR A 150 17.78 -16.05 -15.07
N GLY A 151 16.65 -16.49 -15.61
CA GLY A 151 16.17 -17.86 -15.45
C GLY A 151 15.70 -18.18 -14.02
N PRO A 152 15.66 -19.47 -13.64
CA PRO A 152 15.11 -19.93 -12.36
C PRO A 152 16.10 -19.78 -11.20
N VAL A 153 16.32 -18.54 -10.76
CA VAL A 153 17.24 -18.22 -9.65
C VAL A 153 16.74 -18.67 -8.28
N ASP A 154 15.48 -19.13 -8.18
CA ASP A 154 14.92 -19.74 -6.97
C ASP A 154 15.59 -21.08 -6.60
N LYS A 155 16.41 -21.62 -7.51
CA LYS A 155 17.23 -22.82 -7.27
C LYS A 155 18.59 -22.52 -6.64
N LEU A 156 19.01 -21.24 -6.63
CA LEU A 156 20.30 -20.87 -6.05
C LEU A 156 20.23 -20.90 -4.52
N PRO A 157 21.31 -21.34 -3.83
CA PRO A 157 21.44 -21.15 -2.40
C PRO A 157 21.32 -19.67 -2.04
N THR A 158 20.66 -19.36 -0.93
CA THR A 158 20.33 -17.98 -0.53
C THR A 158 21.55 -17.04 -0.51
N ARG A 159 22.71 -17.52 -0.05
CA ARG A 159 23.95 -16.71 -0.08
C ARG A 159 24.34 -16.37 -1.52
N ILE A 160 24.41 -17.36 -2.40
CA ILE A 160 24.77 -17.17 -3.82
C ILE A 160 23.80 -16.24 -4.52
N PHE A 161 22.49 -16.36 -4.25
CA PHE A 161 21.48 -15.45 -4.80
C PHE A 161 21.75 -13.98 -4.43
N PHE A 162 22.15 -13.71 -3.18
CA PHE A 162 22.36 -12.34 -2.70
C PHE A 162 23.74 -11.77 -2.99
N THR A 163 24.80 -12.59 -2.95
CA THR A 163 26.19 -12.09 -2.96
C THR A 163 27.04 -12.65 -4.10
N GLY A 164 26.53 -13.61 -4.88
CA GLY A 164 27.32 -14.33 -5.87
C GLY A 164 28.31 -15.33 -5.24
N LEU A 165 29.16 -15.90 -6.09
CA LEU A 165 30.25 -16.81 -5.72
C LEU A 165 31.52 -16.02 -5.39
N ASP A 166 32.27 -16.49 -4.41
CA ASP A 166 33.65 -16.04 -4.21
C ASP A 166 34.59 -16.62 -5.29
N ILE A 167 35.76 -16.00 -5.45
CA ILE A 167 36.78 -16.52 -6.37
C ILE A 167 37.18 -17.93 -5.91
N ALA A 168 37.09 -18.89 -6.85
CA ALA A 168 37.35 -20.32 -6.64
C ALA A 168 36.37 -21.05 -5.70
N GLU A 169 35.20 -20.47 -5.46
CA GLU A 169 34.11 -21.16 -4.77
C GLU A 169 33.33 -22.06 -5.74
N GLU A 170 33.04 -23.29 -5.31
CA GLU A 170 32.21 -24.25 -6.03
C GLU A 170 30.81 -24.34 -5.40
N VAL A 171 29.79 -24.51 -6.25
CA VAL A 171 28.40 -24.72 -5.83
C VAL A 171 27.77 -25.80 -6.72
N ASP A 172 27.03 -26.71 -6.08
CA ASP A 172 26.24 -27.76 -6.74
C ASP A 172 24.80 -27.29 -7.06
#